data_AF-A0A951T3A0-F1
#
_entry.id   AF-A0A951T3A0-F1
#
_cell.length_a   1.000
_cell.length_b   1.000
_cell.length_c   1.000
_cell.angle_alpha   90.00
_cell.angle_beta   90.00
_cell.angle_gamma   90.00
#
_symmetry.space_group_name_H-M   'P 1'
#
loop_
_entity.id
_entity.type
_entity.pdbx_description
1 polymer ?
#
loop_
_entity_poly.entity_id
_entity_poly.type
_entity_poly.pdbx_seq_one_letter_code
_entity_poly.pdbx_strand_id
1 'polypeptide(L)'
;ITRIGATVAAWRGEGGDASGQYEDIAGYCRSVKLAEIAEHGHVLTPGRYVGAEAVEDDDEAFAEKMQKLTEKLGEQMAKGAELDQLIRQKLGGLGYEF
;
A
#
# COMPACT_ATOMS: atom_id res chain seq x y z
N ILE A 1 -1.00 -7.66 -22.62
CA ILE A 1 -2.38 -7.88 -23.12
C ILE A 1 -2.64 -9.37 -23.39
N THR A 2 -1.72 -10.09 -24.04
CA THR A 2 -1.85 -11.54 -24.34
C THR A 2 -2.22 -12.40 -23.11
N ARG A 3 -1.58 -12.16 -21.96
CA ARG A 3 -1.88 -12.87 -20.69
C ARG A 3 -3.35 -12.72 -20.27
N ILE A 4 -3.88 -11.49 -20.31
CA ILE A 4 -5.28 -11.19 -19.95
C ILE A 4 -6.24 -11.90 -20.92
N GLY A 5 -5.94 -11.88 -22.22
CA GLY A 5 -6.75 -12.58 -23.22
C GLY A 5 -6.81 -14.08 -22.98
N ALA A 6 -5.68 -14.71 -22.64
CA ALA A 6 -5.63 -16.13 -22.29
C ALA A 6 -6.43 -16.43 -21.01
N THR A 7 -6.30 -15.61 -19.97
CA THR A 7 -7.07 -15.77 -18.72
C THR A 7 -8.57 -15.65 -18.93
N VAL A 8 -9.04 -14.71 -19.77
CA VAL A 8 -10.47 -14.59 -20.10
C VAL A 8 -10.94 -15.79 -20.92
N ALA A 9 -10.14 -16.27 -21.89
CA ALA A 9 -10.49 -17.45 -22.67
C ALA A 9 -10.59 -18.72 -21.79
N ALA A 10 -9.67 -18.89 -20.85
CA ALA A 10 -9.70 -19.96 -19.85
C ALA A 10 -10.94 -19.85 -18.94
N TRP A 11 -11.27 -18.63 -18.48
CA TRP A 11 -12.47 -18.37 -17.66
C TRP A 11 -13.78 -18.70 -18.39
N ARG A 12 -13.85 -18.42 -19.70
CA ARG A 12 -15.00 -18.77 -20.54
C ARG A 12 -15.05 -20.23 -20.96
N GLY A 13 -13.95 -20.98 -20.80
CA GLY A 13 -13.80 -22.33 -21.33
C GLY A 13 -13.66 -22.38 -22.86
N GLU A 14 -13.26 -21.27 -23.50
CA GLU A 14 -13.28 -21.09 -24.96
C GLU A 14 -11.94 -21.41 -25.66
N GLY A 15 -10.89 -21.81 -24.94
CA GLY A 15 -9.54 -21.90 -25.54
C GLY A 15 -8.96 -23.30 -25.78
N GLY A 16 -9.77 -24.36 -25.67
CA GLY A 16 -9.29 -25.74 -25.82
C GLY A 16 -8.09 -26.07 -24.89
N ASP A 17 -7.36 -27.14 -25.19
CA ASP A 17 -6.21 -27.61 -24.40
C ASP A 17 -5.08 -26.57 -24.24
N ALA A 18 -5.04 -25.53 -25.09
CA ALA A 18 -3.99 -24.52 -25.12
C ALA A 18 -4.16 -23.38 -24.10
N SER A 19 -5.36 -23.19 -23.55
CA SER A 19 -5.67 -22.05 -22.65
C SER A 19 -5.55 -22.35 -21.16
N GLY A 20 -5.35 -23.62 -20.78
CA GLY A 20 -5.30 -24.05 -19.39
C GLY A 20 -6.64 -23.91 -18.65
N GLN A 21 -6.69 -24.40 -17.42
CA GLN A 21 -7.85 -24.21 -16.54
C GLN A 21 -7.78 -22.83 -15.88
N TYR A 22 -8.93 -22.19 -15.74
CA TYR A 22 -9.02 -20.93 -15.01
C TYR A 22 -8.77 -21.12 -13.52
N GLU A 23 -8.01 -20.20 -12.94
CA GLU A 23 -7.75 -20.12 -11.51
C GLU A 23 -7.81 -18.67 -11.04
N ASP A 24 -8.29 -18.47 -9.82
CA ASP A 24 -8.26 -17.18 -9.13
C ASP A 24 -6.83 -16.89 -8.65
N ILE A 25 -6.28 -15.74 -9.03
CA ILE A 25 -4.91 -15.32 -8.69
C ILE A 25 -4.96 -13.99 -7.96
N ALA A 26 -4.46 -13.98 -6.71
CA ALA A 26 -4.41 -12.79 -5.86
C ALA A 26 -3.66 -11.64 -6.54
N GLY A 27 -4.22 -10.43 -6.50
CA GLY A 27 -3.67 -9.26 -7.19
C GLY A 27 -3.84 -9.25 -8.72
N TYR A 28 -4.41 -10.30 -9.33
CA TYR A 28 -4.54 -10.42 -10.78
C TYR A 28 -5.97 -10.67 -11.29
N CYS A 29 -6.62 -11.77 -10.90
CA CYS A 29 -7.97 -12.11 -11.34
C CYS A 29 -8.73 -12.92 -10.29
N ARG A 30 -10.05 -12.71 -10.20
CA ARG A 30 -10.92 -13.53 -9.35
C ARG A 30 -12.32 -13.61 -9.93
N SER A 31 -12.93 -14.79 -9.89
CA SER A 31 -14.32 -15.03 -10.25
C SER A 31 -15.17 -15.13 -8.98
N VAL A 32 -16.11 -14.20 -8.82
CA VAL A 32 -16.97 -14.12 -7.62
C VAL A 32 -18.44 -14.28 -7.98
N LYS A 33 -19.23 -14.80 -7.04
CA LYS A 33 -20.69 -14.98 -7.24
C LYS A 33 -21.40 -13.62 -7.10
N LEU A 34 -22.56 -13.49 -7.76
CA LEU A 34 -23.40 -12.30 -7.64
C LEU A 34 -23.84 -12.00 -6.20
N ALA A 35 -23.97 -13.03 -5.35
CA ALA A 35 -24.30 -12.85 -3.93
C ALA A 35 -23.19 -12.08 -3.18
N GLU A 36 -21.91 -12.41 -3.42
CA GLU A 36 -20.75 -11.70 -2.83
C GLU A 36 -20.68 -10.25 -3.32
N ILE A 37 -21.02 -10.01 -4.59
CA ILE A 37 -21.13 -8.64 -5.15
C ILE A 37 -22.27 -7.86 -4.46
N ALA A 38 -23.40 -8.51 -4.18
CA ALA A 38 -24.54 -7.89 -3.52
C ALA A 38 -24.24 -7.51 -2.06
N GLU A 39 -23.51 -8.34 -1.32
CA GLU A 39 -23.02 -8.02 0.04
C GLU A 39 -22.18 -6.74 0.07
N HIS A 40 -21.49 -6.44 -1.02
CA HIS A 40 -20.66 -5.26 -1.18
C HIS A 40 -21.37 -4.07 -1.86
N GLY A 41 -22.71 -4.12 -1.97
CA GLY A 41 -23.50 -3.04 -2.54
C GLY A 41 -23.27 -2.83 -4.04
N HIS A 42 -22.94 -3.90 -4.77
CA HIS A 42 -22.65 -3.88 -6.20
C HIS A 42 -21.44 -3.04 -6.62
N VAL A 43 -20.58 -2.65 -5.68
CA VAL A 43 -19.32 -1.96 -5.97
C VAL A 43 -18.32 -2.94 -6.57
N LEU A 44 -17.83 -2.69 -7.79
CA LEU A 44 -16.95 -3.60 -8.55
C LEU A 44 -15.47 -3.19 -8.52
N THR A 45 -15.03 -2.47 -7.49
CA THR A 45 -13.62 -2.08 -7.36
C THR A 45 -12.74 -3.33 -7.19
N PRO A 46 -11.75 -3.59 -8.07
CA PRO A 46 -11.00 -4.85 -8.07
C PRO A 46 -10.38 -5.21 -6.72
N GLY A 47 -9.86 -4.24 -5.98
CA GLY A 47 -9.24 -4.46 -4.68
C GLY A 47 -10.17 -5.08 -3.62
N ARG A 48 -11.49 -5.01 -3.82
CA ARG A 48 -12.47 -5.65 -2.93
C ARG A 48 -12.58 -7.16 -3.14
N TYR A 49 -12.23 -7.65 -4.33
CA TYR A 49 -12.43 -9.05 -4.71
C TYR A 49 -11.09 -9.75 -4.96
N VAL A 50 -10.20 -9.13 -5.72
CA VAL A 50 -8.97 -9.75 -6.24
C VAL A 50 -7.87 -9.86 -5.17
N GLY A 51 -7.98 -9.13 -4.05
CA GLY A 51 -6.95 -9.07 -3.02
C GLY A 51 -5.65 -8.44 -3.52
N ALA A 52 -4.61 -8.47 -2.70
CA ALA A 52 -3.25 -8.14 -3.10
C ALA A 52 -2.46 -9.44 -3.34
N GLU A 53 -1.55 -9.42 -4.30
CA GLU A 53 -0.54 -10.48 -4.41
C GLU A 53 0.20 -10.56 -3.06
N ALA A 54 0.43 -11.77 -2.57
CA ALA A 54 1.20 -11.97 -1.35
C ALA A 54 2.61 -11.42 -1.61
N VAL A 55 2.86 -10.22 -1.09
CA VAL A 55 4.22 -9.71 -0.96
C VAL A 55 4.82 -10.55 0.16
N GLU A 56 5.97 -11.18 -0.08
CA GLU A 56 6.75 -11.69 1.04
C GLU A 56 7.00 -10.49 1.96
N ASP A 57 6.35 -10.50 3.13
CA ASP A 57 6.59 -9.49 4.16
C ASP A 57 8.06 -9.65 4.57
N ASP A 58 8.91 -8.80 4.01
CA ASP A 58 10.26 -8.61 4.51
C ASP A 58 10.15 -7.77 5.79
N ASP A 59 9.70 -8.43 6.86
CA ASP A 59 9.55 -7.87 8.20
C ASP A 59 10.87 -7.25 8.70
N GLU A 60 12.02 -7.76 8.21
CA GLU A 60 13.35 -7.23 8.47
C GLU A 60 13.54 -5.85 7.80
N ALA A 61 13.14 -5.69 6.53
CA ALA A 61 13.13 -4.39 5.86
C ALA A 61 12.17 -3.37 6.50
N PHE A 62 11.04 -3.80 7.06
CA PHE A 62 10.14 -2.90 7.79
C PHE A 62 10.76 -2.39 9.08
N ALA A 63 11.33 -3.29 9.89
CA ALA A 63 11.96 -2.95 11.16
C ALA A 63 13.15 -1.99 10.96
N GLU A 64 14.03 -2.28 10.00
CA GLU A 64 15.16 -1.41 9.65
C GLU A 64 14.69 -0.02 9.18
N LYS A 65 13.66 0.03 8.33
CA LYS A 65 13.09 1.29 7.85
C LYS A 65 12.49 2.12 8.98
N MET A 66 11.78 1.48 9.90
CA MET A 66 11.19 2.14 11.07
C MET A 66 12.25 2.67 12.03
N GLN A 67 13.33 1.91 12.27
CA GLN A 67 14.46 2.38 13.07
C GLN A 67 15.07 3.64 12.44
N LYS A 68 15.42 3.59 11.15
CA LYS A 68 16.01 4.72 10.43
C LYS A 68 15.12 5.97 10.42
N LEU A 69 13.80 5.79 10.27
CA LEU A 69 12.86 6.90 10.31
C LEU A 69 12.75 7.50 11.71
N THR A 70 12.80 6.68 12.75
CA THR A 70 12.72 7.12 14.14
C THR A 70 13.98 7.88 14.56
N GLU A 71 15.16 7.39 14.16
CA GLU A 71 16.43 8.11 14.38
C GLU A 71 16.40 9.49 13.73
N LYS A 72 16.01 9.55 12.44
CA LYS A 72 15.88 10.81 11.71
C LYS A 72 14.87 11.77 12.35
N LEU A 73 13.76 11.25 12.86
CA LEU A 73 12.77 12.06 13.58
C LEU A 73 13.39 12.66 14.85
N GLY A 74 14.16 11.87 15.60
CA GLY A 74 14.87 12.34 16.80
C GLY A 74 15.85 13.48 16.50
N GLU A 75 16.64 13.34 15.43
CA GLU A 75 17.55 14.40 14.97
C GLU A 75 16.81 15.70 14.62
N GLN A 76 15.67 15.58 13.92
CA GLN A 76 14.85 16.73 13.54
C GLN A 76 14.23 17.43 14.76
N MET A 77 13.79 16.66 15.76
CA MET A 77 13.25 17.21 17.01
C MET A 77 14.33 17.94 17.81
N ALA A 78 15.54 17.38 17.92
CA ALA A 78 16.66 18.03 18.59
C ALA A 78 17.01 19.36 17.91
N LYS A 79 17.11 19.35 16.57
CA LYS A 79 17.35 20.57 15.79
C LYS A 79 16.23 21.59 15.94
N GLY A 80 14.98 21.15 16.02
CA GLY A 80 13.83 22.01 16.31
C GLY A 80 13.97 22.72 17.65
N ALA A 81 14.31 21.98 18.71
CA ALA A 81 14.52 22.54 20.04
C ALA A 81 15.68 23.55 20.10
N GLU A 82 16.79 23.29 19.39
CA GLU A 82 17.89 24.24 19.28
C GLU A 82 17.46 25.54 18.57
N LEU A 83 16.70 25.42 17.48
CA LEU A 83 16.20 26.58 16.75
C LEU A 83 15.20 27.38 17.59
N ASP A 84 14.33 26.71 18.35
CA ASP A 84 13.38 27.38 19.26
C ASP A 84 14.12 28.18 20.34
N GLN A 85 15.17 27.61 20.93
CA GLN A 85 16.02 28.33 21.90
C GLN A 85 16.69 29.54 21.26
N LEU A 86 17.23 29.38 20.05
CA LEU A 86 17.85 30.48 19.32
C LEU A 86 16.84 31.60 19.02
N ILE A 87 15.63 31.25 18.59
CA ILE A 87 14.54 32.20 18.32
C ILE A 87 14.20 32.98 19.59
N ARG A 88 14.02 32.29 20.73
CA ARG A 88 13.75 32.96 22.02
C ARG A 88 14.88 33.89 22.42
N GLN A 89 16.14 33.48 22.27
CA GLN A 89 17.28 34.33 22.58
C GLN A 89 17.31 35.59 21.70
N LYS A 90 17.05 35.45 20.39
CA LYS A 90 17.02 36.58 19.46
C LYS A 90 15.87 37.54 19.75
N LEU A 91 14.68 37.02 20.08
CA LEU A 91 13.51 37.84 20.41
C LEU A 91 13.67 38.53 21.78
N GLY A 92 14.26 37.85 22.77
CA GLY A 92 14.62 38.46 24.05
C GLY A 92 15.59 39.62 23.89
N GLY A 93 16.59 39.48 23.01
CA GLY A 93 17.51 40.58 22.65
C GLY A 93 16.84 41.79 21.98
N LEU A 94 15.63 41.61 21.42
CA LEU A 94 14.81 42.67 20.83
C LEU A 94 13.75 43.21 21.81
N GLY A 95 13.69 42.70 23.04
CA GLY A 95 12.74 43.14 24.08
C GLY A 95 11.42 42.38 24.12
N TYR A 96 11.31 41.23 23.46
CA TYR A 96 10.12 40.35 23.51
C TYR A 96 10.46 39.05 24.28
N GLU A 97 9.84 38.81 25.44
CA GLU A 97 10.03 37.60 26.26
C GLU A 97 8.83 36.65 26.18
N PHE A 98 9.08 35.34 25.96
CA PHE A 98 8.11 34.23 26.07
C PHE A 98 8.79 32.85 26.17
#